data_AF-A0A1X4HRX0-F1
#
_entry.id   AF-A0A1X4HRX0-F1
#
_cell.length_a   1.000
_cell.length_b   1.000
_cell.length_c   1.000
_cell.angle_alpha   90.00
_cell.angle_beta   90.00
_cell.angle_gamma   90.00
#
_symmetry.space_group_name_H-M   'P 1'
#
loop_
_entity.id
_entity.type
_entity.pdbx_description
1 polymer ?
#
loop_
_entity_poly.entity_id
_entity_poly.type
_entity_poly.pdbx_seq_one_letter_code
_entity_poly.pdbx_strand_id
1 'polypeptide(L)' 'MTGPKPLVVVGDVLLDEDIEGVATRLAPDAPAPVVDVTGDRRHPGGAGLTAALAARGGREVVLV' A
#
# COMPACT_ATOMS: atom_id res chain seq x y z
N MET A 1 31.20 -20.81 -1.45
CA MET A 1 29.88 -20.91 -0.79
C MET A 1 29.02 -19.76 -1.30
N THR A 2 28.11 -19.99 -2.23
CA THR A 2 27.18 -18.92 -2.64
C THR A 2 26.10 -18.79 -1.58
N GLY A 3 26.03 -17.64 -0.92
CA GLY A 3 24.91 -17.29 -0.05
C GLY A 3 23.57 -17.31 -0.81
N PRO A 4 22.45 -17.14 -0.10
CA PRO A 4 21.13 -17.10 -0.73
C PRO A 4 21.09 -16.00 -1.80
N LYS A 5 20.61 -16.33 -3.01
CA LYS A 5 20.43 -15.35 -4.09
C LYS A 5 19.35 -14.32 -3.71
N PRO A 6 19.40 -13.07 -4.22
CA PRO A 6 18.33 -12.09 -4.00
C PRO A 6 16.98 -12.59 -4.54
N LEU A 7 15.89 -12.19 -3.89
CA LEU A 7 14.53 -12.33 -4.42
C LEU A 7 14.27 -11.19 -5.39
N VAL A 8 13.89 -11.50 -6.62
CA VAL A 8 13.50 -10.49 -7.62
C VAL A 8 11.98 -10.39 -7.67
N VAL A 9 11.44 -9.21 -7.40
CA VAL A 9 10.03 -8.88 -7.56
C VAL A 9 9.90 -8.06 -8.83
N VAL A 10 9.08 -8.52 -9.78
CA VAL A 10 8.83 -7.81 -11.05
C VAL A 10 7.36 -7.47 -11.12
N GLY A 11 7.04 -6.20 -11.37
CA GLY A 11 5.65 -5.78 -11.58
C GLY A 11 5.40 -4.34 -11.19
N ASP A 12 4.14 -3.93 -11.32
CA ASP A 12 3.76 -2.54 -11.11
C ASP A 12 3.81 -2.13 -9.64
N VAL A 13 4.48 -1.01 -9.39
CA VAL A 13 4.48 -0.36 -8.09
C VAL A 13 3.35 0.65 -8.06
N LEU A 14 2.53 0.54 -7.03
CA LEU A 14 1.44 1.47 -6.77
C LEU A 14 1.70 2.22 -5.45
N LEU A 15 1.05 3.37 -5.30
CA LEU A 15 0.94 4.06 -4.03
C LEU A 15 -0.48 3.80 -3.51
N ASP A 16 -0.57 3.09 -2.40
CA ASP A 16 -1.82 2.91 -1.70
C ASP A 16 -1.94 4.03 -0.66
N GLU A 17 -3.09 4.70 -0.64
CA GLU A 17 -3.43 5.75 0.32
C GLU A 17 -4.71 5.35 1.04
N ASP A 18 -4.56 4.96 2.30
CA ASP A 18 -5.67 4.66 3.20
C ASP A 18 -6.20 5.97 3.77
N ILE A 19 -7.51 6.20 3.64
CA ILE A 19 -8.19 7.36 4.22
C ILE A 19 -9.08 6.89 5.37
N GLU A 20 -8.83 7.44 6.56
CA GLU A 20 -9.63 7.21 7.75
C GLU A 20 -10.55 8.40 8.01
N GLY A 21 -11.78 8.15 8.44
CA GLY A 21 -12.74 9.21 8.74
C GLY A 21 -14.06 8.68 9.24
N VAL A 22 -14.97 9.62 9.54
CA VAL A 22 -16.33 9.31 10.00
C VAL A 22 -17.33 9.87 9.00
N ALA A 23 -18.35 9.08 8.66
CA ALA A 23 -19.46 9.52 7.83
C ALA A 23 -20.72 9.65 8.68
N THR A 24 -21.18 10.90 8.87
CA THR A 24 -22.41 11.21 9.63
C THR A 24 -23.53 11.79 8.77
N ARG A 25 -23.25 12.07 7.50
CA ARG A 25 -24.18 12.68 6.55
C ARG A 25 -24.04 12.09 5.14
N LEU A 26 -25.08 12.28 4.33
CA LEU A 26 -25.08 11.97 2.91
C LEU A 26 -24.80 13.22 2.07
N ALA A 27 -24.31 13.01 0.85
CA ALA A 27 -24.18 14.04 -0.15
C ALA A 27 -25.57 14.60 -0.52
N PRO A 28 -25.67 15.90 -0.82
CA PRO A 28 -26.96 16.53 -1.11
C PRO A 28 -27.57 16.08 -2.45
N ASP A 29 -26.77 15.55 -3.36
CA ASP A 29 -27.09 15.23 -4.75
C ASP A 29 -27.04 13.73 -5.08
N ALA A 30 -26.61 12.88 -4.15
CA ALA A 30 -26.52 11.44 -4.34
C ALA A 30 -26.59 10.68 -3.00
N PRO A 31 -27.00 9.39 -2.99
CA PRO A 31 -26.99 8.55 -1.79
C PRO A 31 -25.57 8.06 -1.44
N ALA A 32 -24.57 8.95 -1.50
CA ALA A 32 -23.19 8.68 -1.14
C ALA A 32 -22.88 9.31 0.24
N PRO A 33 -22.16 8.62 1.14
CA PRO A 33 -21.72 9.20 2.39
C PRO A 33 -20.67 10.28 2.16
N VAL A 34 -20.74 11.36 2.95
CA VAL A 34 -19.63 12.31 3.04
C VAL A 34 -18.75 11.92 4.22
N VAL A 35 -17.49 11.61 3.93
CA VAL A 35 -16.50 11.25 4.93
C VAL A 35 -15.79 12.52 5.41
N ASP A 36 -15.90 12.81 6.70
CA ASP A 36 -15.07 13.79 7.37
C ASP A 36 -13.74 13.11 7.74
N VAL A 37 -12.69 13.43 6.97
CA VAL A 37 -11.38 12.77 7.06
C VAL A 37 -10.69 13.12 8.38
N THR A 38 -10.26 12.08 9.09
CA THR A 38 -9.52 12.19 10.35
C THR A 38 -8.06 11.76 10.23
N GLY A 39 -7.70 11.06 9.15
CA GLY A 39 -6.32 10.68 8.89
C GLY A 39 -6.12 10.11 7.49
N ASP A 40 -4.87 10.15 7.06
CA ASP A 40 -4.40 9.50 5.84
C ASP A 40 -3.12 8.72 6.14
N ARG A 41 -2.94 7.58 5.47
CA ARG A 41 -1.73 6.79 5.54
C ARG A 41 -1.32 6.34 4.16
N ARG A 42 -0.07 6.60 3.83
CA ARG A 42 0.54 6.18 2.56
C ARG A 42 1.43 4.98 2.77
N HIS A 43 1.31 3.99 1.90
CA HIS A 43 2.19 2.84 1.88
C HIS A 43 2.37 2.32 0.45
N PRO A 44 3.45 1.56 0.18
CA PRO A 44 3.59 0.95 -1.12
C PRO A 44 2.46 -0.07 -1.34
N GLY A 45 1.95 -0.10 -2.57
CA GLY A 45 1.02 -1.10 -3.09
C GLY A 45 1.66 -1.98 -4.15
N GLY A 46 0.91 -2.96 -4.66
CA GLY A 46 1.35 -3.85 -5.74
C GLY A 46 2.70 -4.53 -5.48
N ALA A 47 3.61 -4.45 -6.46
CA ALA A 47 4.96 -4.99 -6.37
C ALA A 47 5.79 -4.30 -5.26
N GLY A 48 5.50 -3.03 -4.96
CA GLY A 48 6.14 -2.30 -3.87
C GLY A 48 5.82 -2.90 -2.50
N LEU A 49 4.55 -3.25 -2.24
CA LEU A 49 4.15 -3.90 -0.99
C LEU A 49 4.84 -5.26 -0.83
N THR A 50 4.85 -6.03 -1.91
CA THR A 50 5.49 -7.36 -1.96
C THR A 50 6.98 -7.26 -1.62
N ALA A 51 7.70 -6.34 -2.26
CA ALA A 51 9.12 -6.11 -2.01
C ALA A 51 9.38 -5.65 -0.56
N ALA A 52 8.57 -4.72 -0.05
CA ALA A 52 8.71 -4.22 1.31
C ALA A 52 8.50 -5.31 2.37
N LEU A 53 7.50 -6.17 2.21
CA LEU A 53 7.24 -7.28 3.12
C LEU A 53 8.34 -8.35 3.06
N ALA A 54 8.83 -8.68 1.87
CA ALA A 54 9.93 -9.64 1.70
C ALA A 54 11.23 -9.15 2.33
N ALA A 55 11.55 -7.85 2.19
CA ALA A 55 12.75 -7.25 2.78
C ALA A 55 12.68 -7.22 4.32
N ARG A 56 11.50 -6.99 4.91
CA ARG A 56 11.29 -7.06 6.37
C ARG A 56 11.57 -8.45 6.95
N GLY A 57 11.47 -9.50 6.14
CA GLY A 57 11.87 -10.86 6.50
C GLY A 57 13.39 -11.10 6.51
N GLY A 58 14.21 -10.09 6.24
CA GLY A 58 15.68 -10.18 6.20
C GLY A 58 16.25 -10.75 4.91
N ARG A 59 15.41 -10.93 3.87
CA ARG A 59 15.86 -11.38 2.55
C ARG A 59 16.39 -10.18 1.75
N GLU A 60 17.47 -10.38 1.01
CA GLU A 60 17.90 -9.42 -0.02
C GLU A 60 16.85 -9.40 -1.15
N VAL A 61 16.31 -8.23 -1.47
CA VAL A 61 15.25 -8.03 -2.47
C VAL A 61 15.68 -7.03 -3.53
N VAL A 62 15.42 -7.37 -4.79
CA VAL A 62 15.52 -6.47 -5.94
C VAL A 62 14.12 -6.30 -6.51
N LEU A 63 13.68 -5.06 -6.66
CA LEU A 63 12.41 -4.70 -7.30
C LEU A 63 12.71 -4.15 -8.70
N VAL A 64 12.00 -4.66 -9.72
CA VAL A 64 12.16 -4.31 -11.14
C VAL A 64 10.82 -3.87 -11.72
#